data_AF-A0A2M7Z6G5-F1
#
_entry.id   AF-A0A2M7Z6G5-F1
#
_cell.length_a   1.000
_cell.length_b   1.000
_cell.length_c   1.000
_cell.angle_alpha   90.00
_cell.angle_beta   90.00
_cell.angle_gamma   90.00
#
_symmetry.space_group_name_H-M   'P 1'
#
loop_
_entity.id
_entity.type
_entity.pdbx_description
1 polymer ?
#
loop_
_entity_poly.entity_id
_entity_poly.type
_entity_poly.pdbx_seq_one_letter_code
_entity_poly.pdbx_strand_id
1 'polypeptide(L)'
;MKKSILIYISFLTIFFFPFTLSAQTNEASGNEKDTEETKKEPLYDKKWNIDIIGKFFENQRTAPLIIIDSVENVYLAGTFSNELKINEQTSLKSKGGTDTFLLKFDTNGKLLWKKQAGGIKDDYVGSMRIAKEGGVILSGYFEDSTSFDRIKADKKAVPYVLRALINGLIILLNSNFLPTK
;
A
#
# COMPACT_ATOMS: atom_id res chain seq x y z
N MET A 1 -54.38 6.89 -22.56
CA MET A 1 -53.33 5.92 -22.17
C MET A 1 -52.22 6.67 -21.44
N LYS A 2 -52.20 6.63 -20.10
CA LYS A 2 -51.15 7.25 -19.28
C LYS A 2 -49.94 6.31 -19.25
N LYS A 3 -48.76 6.79 -19.65
CA LYS A 3 -47.47 6.13 -19.36
C LYS A 3 -46.83 6.84 -18.18
N SER A 4 -46.59 6.08 -17.12
CA SER A 4 -45.83 6.50 -15.93
C SER A 4 -44.33 6.51 -16.24
N ILE A 5 -43.62 7.54 -15.81
CA ILE A 5 -42.15 7.56 -15.73
C ILE A 5 -41.78 7.94 -14.30
N LEU A 6 -41.05 7.03 -13.65
CA LEU A 6 -40.48 7.12 -12.30
C LEU A 6 -39.05 7.67 -12.45
N ILE A 7 -38.69 8.76 -11.76
CA ILE A 7 -37.30 9.24 -11.69
C ILE A 7 -36.93 9.44 -10.22
N TYR A 8 -35.78 8.86 -9.86
CA TYR A 8 -35.22 8.73 -8.53
C TYR A 8 -34.82 10.07 -7.90
N ILE A 9 -35.15 10.22 -6.62
CA ILE A 9 -34.82 11.36 -5.77
C ILE A 9 -33.37 11.17 -5.27
N SER A 10 -32.49 12.14 -5.55
CA SER A 10 -31.15 12.22 -4.97
C SER A 10 -31.21 12.77 -3.55
N PHE A 11 -30.71 12.03 -2.56
CA PHE A 11 -30.45 12.58 -1.23
C PHE A 11 -29.08 13.28 -1.23
N LEU A 12 -29.09 14.60 -1.20
CA LEU A 12 -27.95 15.43 -0.81
C LEU A 12 -28.16 15.79 0.67
N THR A 13 -27.52 15.07 1.58
CA THR A 13 -27.53 15.44 3.01
C THR A 13 -26.37 16.38 3.29
N ILE A 14 -26.69 17.68 3.34
CA ILE A 14 -25.85 18.71 3.95
C ILE A 14 -26.02 18.57 5.47
N PHE A 15 -24.96 18.22 6.20
CA PHE A 15 -24.98 18.27 7.66
C PHE A 15 -24.80 19.71 8.13
N PHE A 16 -25.90 20.32 8.56
CA PHE A 16 -25.91 21.53 9.38
C PHE A 16 -25.92 21.08 10.84
N PHE A 17 -24.86 21.34 11.60
CA PHE A 17 -24.90 21.19 13.06
C PHE A 17 -25.38 22.51 13.67
N PRO A 18 -26.54 22.55 14.36
CA PRO A 18 -26.87 23.71 15.18
C PRO A 18 -26.08 23.62 16.48
N PHE A 19 -25.26 24.64 16.75
CA PHE A 19 -24.74 24.86 18.10
C PHE A 19 -25.78 25.66 18.86
N THR A 20 -26.56 25.02 19.73
CA THR A 20 -27.38 25.74 20.72
C THR A 20 -26.66 25.73 22.06
N LEU A 21 -26.08 26.87 22.41
CA LEU A 21 -25.63 27.13 23.78
C LEU A 21 -26.87 27.50 24.61
N SER A 22 -27.14 26.75 25.67
CA SER A 22 -28.12 27.13 26.69
C SER A 22 -27.48 26.95 28.06
N ALA A 23 -27.45 28.04 28.82
CA ALA A 23 -26.97 28.10 30.19
C ALA A 23 -27.74 27.15 31.11
N GLN A 24 -27.03 26.66 32.13
CA GLN A 24 -27.55 25.72 33.11
C GLN A 24 -28.18 26.46 34.30
N THR A 25 -29.40 26.09 34.67
CA THR A 25 -29.93 26.29 36.02
C THR A 25 -30.63 25.01 36.50
N ASN A 26 -30.03 24.44 37.55
CA ASN A 26 -30.56 23.67 38.69
C ASN A 26 -31.66 22.59 38.54
N GLU A 27 -31.25 21.42 39.06
CA GLU A 27 -31.92 20.54 40.04
C GLU A 27 -33.00 19.49 39.66
N ALA A 28 -32.71 18.28 40.18
CA ALA A 28 -33.58 17.23 40.71
C ALA A 28 -34.07 16.06 39.81
N SER A 29 -33.41 14.92 40.07
CA SER A 29 -33.89 13.53 40.19
C SER A 29 -34.71 12.88 39.06
N GLY A 30 -34.11 11.87 38.42
CA GLY A 30 -34.81 10.82 37.70
C GLY A 30 -33.85 9.68 37.37
N ASN A 31 -34.15 8.46 37.82
CA ASN A 31 -33.39 7.23 37.55
C ASN A 31 -33.16 7.03 36.05
N GLU A 32 -31.91 7.15 35.62
CA GLU A 32 -31.49 6.83 34.26
C GLU A 32 -30.98 5.38 34.27
N LYS A 33 -31.68 4.49 33.57
CA LYS A 33 -31.15 3.15 33.27
C LYS A 33 -29.96 3.36 32.35
N ASP A 34 -28.78 2.96 32.81
CA ASP A 34 -27.55 2.91 32.03
C ASP A 34 -27.78 2.15 30.72
N THR A 35 -28.07 2.88 29.65
CA THR A 35 -27.79 2.40 28.30
C THR A 35 -26.28 2.48 28.14
N GLU A 36 -25.64 1.31 28.20
CA GLU A 36 -24.24 1.10 27.85
C GLU A 36 -24.02 1.61 26.40
N GLU A 37 -23.70 2.89 26.26
CA GLU A 37 -23.09 3.39 25.05
C GLU A 37 -21.74 2.68 24.94
N THR A 38 -21.67 1.71 24.04
CA THR A 38 -20.41 1.08 23.64
C THR A 38 -19.48 2.19 23.19
N LYS A 39 -18.56 2.55 24.09
CA LYS A 39 -17.52 3.54 23.91
C LYS A 39 -16.64 3.06 22.75
N LYS A 40 -16.95 3.48 21.53
CA LYS A 40 -16.09 3.21 20.37
C LYS A 40 -14.77 3.88 20.67
N GLU A 41 -13.74 3.07 20.90
CA GLU A 41 -12.39 3.58 21.12
C GLU A 41 -12.03 4.55 19.98
N PRO A 42 -11.37 5.68 20.28
CA PRO A 42 -10.97 6.62 19.25
C PRO A 42 -10.07 5.88 18.26
N LEU A 43 -10.44 5.94 16.97
CA LEU A 43 -9.69 5.34 15.84
C LEU A 43 -8.20 5.74 15.81
N TYR A 44 -7.80 6.75 16.58
CA TYR A 44 -6.45 7.29 16.67
C TYR A 44 -5.50 6.52 17.60
N ASP A 45 -5.99 5.58 18.41
CA ASP A 45 -5.14 4.77 19.32
C ASP A 45 -4.53 3.52 18.67
N LYS A 46 -4.84 3.28 17.39
CA LYS A 46 -4.24 2.18 16.62
C LYS A 46 -2.81 2.52 16.24
N LYS A 47 -1.88 2.23 17.15
CA LYS A 47 -0.45 2.46 16.94
C LYS A 47 0.12 1.46 15.93
N TRP A 48 0.23 1.89 14.67
CA TRP A 48 0.99 1.17 13.66
C TRP A 48 2.48 1.20 14.05
N ASN A 49 3.04 0.05 14.42
CA ASN A 49 4.48 -0.10 14.62
C ASN A 49 5.03 -0.90 13.43
N ILE A 50 5.40 -0.20 12.36
CA ILE A 50 6.14 -0.80 11.23
C ILE A 50 7.53 -0.18 11.24
N ASP A 51 8.54 -1.02 11.44
CA ASP A 51 9.94 -0.62 11.34
C ASP A 51 10.51 -1.08 10.00
N ILE A 52 11.02 -0.15 9.21
CA ILE A 52 11.71 -0.46 7.97
C ILE A 52 13.09 0.16 8.04
N ILE A 53 14.08 -0.69 8.28
CA ILE A 53 15.44 -0.28 8.61
C ILE A 53 16.37 -0.86 7.56
N GLY A 54 17.11 0.01 6.87
CA GLY A 54 18.06 -0.42 5.86
C GLY A 54 18.77 0.76 5.22
N LYS A 55 19.75 0.45 4.37
CA LYS A 55 20.42 1.46 3.55
C LYS A 55 19.63 1.66 2.26
N PHE A 56 18.83 2.72 2.24
CA PHE A 56 18.18 3.19 1.02
C PHE A 56 19.21 3.89 0.13
N PHE A 57 19.05 3.78 -1.18
CA PHE A 57 20.04 4.27 -2.15
C PHE A 57 20.42 5.74 -1.91
N GLU A 58 21.72 5.99 -1.72
CA GLU A 58 22.26 7.27 -1.21
C GLU A 58 22.43 8.36 -2.29
N ASN A 59 22.35 8.01 -3.57
CA ASN A 59 22.82 8.91 -4.63
C ASN A 59 21.72 9.77 -5.29
N GLN A 60 20.43 9.56 -4.99
CA GLN A 60 19.33 10.41 -5.46
C GLN A 60 18.14 10.31 -4.51
N ARG A 61 17.46 11.43 -4.32
CA ARG A 61 16.31 11.70 -3.43
C ARG A 61 15.06 10.85 -3.70
N THR A 62 15.10 9.53 -3.55
CA THR A 62 13.88 8.71 -3.67
C THR A 62 13.51 8.15 -2.32
N ALA A 63 12.63 8.88 -1.62
CA ALA A 63 11.84 8.28 -0.56
C ALA A 63 11.08 7.06 -1.13
N PRO A 64 10.84 6.01 -0.33
CA PRO A 64 10.00 4.89 -0.76
C PRO A 64 8.65 5.36 -1.31
N LEU A 65 8.20 4.72 -2.38
CA LEU A 65 6.89 4.91 -2.97
C LEU A 65 5.84 4.27 -2.07
N ILE A 66 4.78 4.99 -1.74
CA ILE A 66 3.64 4.49 -0.97
C ILE A 66 2.34 4.66 -1.77
N ILE A 67 1.51 3.61 -1.80
CA ILE A 67 0.13 3.69 -2.30
C ILE A 67 -0.79 2.87 -1.39
N ILE A 68 -2.07 3.23 -1.38
CA ILE A 68 -3.11 2.59 -0.58
C ILE A 68 -4.19 2.07 -1.53
N ASP A 69 -4.65 0.83 -1.35
CA ASP A 69 -5.76 0.29 -2.14
C ASP A 69 -7.13 0.65 -1.54
N SER A 70 -8.21 0.29 -2.25
CA SER A 70 -9.58 0.64 -1.85
C SER A 70 -10.06 -0.04 -0.56
N VAL A 71 -9.30 -0.99 -0.02
CA VAL A 71 -9.57 -1.64 1.27
C VAL A 71 -8.47 -1.29 2.29
N GLU A 72 -7.77 -0.18 2.06
CA GLU A 72 -6.77 0.41 2.95
C GLU A 72 -5.52 -0.45 3.20
N ASN A 73 -5.22 -1.44 2.35
CA ASN A 73 -3.90 -2.07 2.40
C ASN A 73 -2.85 -1.09 1.88
N VAL A 74 -1.71 -1.07 2.55
CA VAL A 74 -0.58 -0.20 2.19
C VAL A 74 0.43 -1.00 1.37
N TYR A 75 0.83 -0.45 0.23
CA TYR A 75 1.93 -0.98 -0.56
C TYR A 75 3.11 -0.02 -0.48
N LEU A 76 4.29 -0.56 -0.24
CA LEU A 76 5.52 0.20 -0.14
C LEU A 76 6.56 -0.37 -1.09
N ALA A 77 7.17 0.47 -1.93
CA ALA A 77 8.25 0.06 -2.82
C ALA A 77 9.43 1.01 -2.71
N GLY A 78 10.63 0.50 -2.93
CA GLY A 78 11.84 1.30 -2.86
C GLY A 78 13.05 0.54 -3.33
N THR A 79 14.17 1.24 -3.41
CA THR A 79 15.48 0.64 -3.68
C THR A 79 16.31 0.60 -2.41
N PHE A 80 16.95 -0.54 -2.16
CA PHE A 80 17.78 -0.78 -0.98
C PHE A 80 19.10 -1.45 -1.35
N SER A 81 20.10 -1.31 -0.49
CA SER A 81 21.39 -2.00 -0.58
C SER A 81 21.66 -2.76 0.73
N ASN A 82 22.50 -3.79 0.64
CA ASN A 82 22.88 -4.68 1.75
C ASN A 82 21.69 -5.44 2.33
N GLU A 83 21.03 -4.88 3.34
CA GLU A 83 19.90 -5.50 4.04
C GLU A 83 18.79 -4.49 4.29
N LEU A 84 17.56 -4.92 4.04
CA LEU A 84 16.33 -4.25 4.44
C LEU A 84 15.64 -5.12 5.50
N LYS A 85 15.60 -4.64 6.73
CA LYS A 85 14.84 -5.24 7.83
C LYS A 85 13.43 -4.66 7.84
N ILE A 86 12.45 -5.54 8.02
CA ILE A 86 11.03 -5.22 8.06
C ILE A 86 10.51 -5.83 9.37
N ASN A 87 10.27 -4.96 10.34
CA ASN A 87 10.10 -5.30 11.75
C ASN A 87 11.29 -6.16 12.25
N GLU A 88 11.09 -6.91 13.33
CA GLU A 88 12.17 -7.72 13.93
C GLU A 88 12.31 -9.11 13.28
N GLN A 89 11.29 -9.58 12.55
CA GLN A 89 11.17 -10.98 12.14
C GLN A 89 11.57 -11.25 10.68
N THR A 90 11.76 -10.21 9.87
CA THR A 90 11.90 -10.35 8.42
C THR A 90 13.00 -9.47 7.87
N SER A 91 13.84 -10.02 6.98
CA SER A 91 14.72 -9.22 6.15
C SER A 91 14.72 -9.64 4.67
N LEU A 92 15.22 -8.74 3.84
CA LEU A 92 15.61 -8.92 2.44
C LEU A 92 17.10 -8.56 2.32
N LYS A 93 17.85 -9.31 1.52
CA LYS A 93 19.26 -9.03 1.24
C LYS A 93 19.43 -8.71 -0.22
N SER A 94 20.08 -7.58 -0.55
CA SER A 94 20.34 -7.25 -1.95
C SER A 94 21.22 -8.33 -2.57
N LYS A 95 20.96 -8.64 -3.85
CA LYS A 95 21.75 -9.63 -4.60
C LYS A 95 23.00 -8.98 -5.21
N GLY A 96 22.96 -7.67 -5.42
CA GLY A 96 24.02 -6.87 -5.99
C GLY A 96 24.20 -5.54 -5.26
N GLY A 97 24.50 -4.49 -6.02
CA GLY A 97 24.71 -3.15 -5.49
C GLY A 97 23.44 -2.59 -4.87
N THR A 98 22.34 -2.63 -5.61
CA THR A 98 21.01 -2.24 -5.13
C THR A 98 19.94 -3.11 -5.74
N ASP A 99 18.88 -3.36 -4.96
CA ASP A 99 17.72 -4.14 -5.38
C ASP A 99 16.43 -3.35 -5.11
N THR A 100 15.38 -3.64 -5.85
CA THR A 100 14.02 -3.14 -5.60
C THR A 100 13.29 -4.04 -4.61
N PHE A 101 12.60 -3.46 -3.64
CA PHE A 101 11.62 -4.15 -2.80
C PHE A 101 10.19 -3.72 -3.12
N LEU A 102 9.22 -4.59 -2.85
CA LEU A 102 7.79 -4.27 -2.80
C LEU A 102 7.13 -5.03 -1.65
N LEU A 103 6.49 -4.30 -0.75
CA LEU A 103 5.81 -4.81 0.44
C LEU A 103 4.33 -4.51 0.35
N LYS A 104 3.52 -5.37 0.96
CA LYS A 104 2.11 -5.08 1.23
C LYS A 104 1.80 -5.33 2.70
N PHE A 105 1.13 -4.38 3.33
CA PHE A 105 0.64 -4.45 4.70
C PHE A 105 -0.89 -4.38 4.71
N ASP A 106 -1.52 -5.03 5.69
CA ASP A 106 -2.94 -4.83 5.97
C ASP A 106 -3.20 -3.53 6.74
N THR A 107 -4.47 -3.25 7.06
CA THR A 107 -4.91 -2.05 7.80
C THR A 107 -4.47 -2.03 9.28
N ASN A 108 -3.80 -3.06 9.77
CA ASN A 108 -3.22 -3.15 11.10
C ASN A 108 -1.68 -3.03 11.06
N GLY A 109 -1.09 -2.84 9.88
CA GLY A 109 0.35 -2.84 9.69
C GLY A 109 0.98 -4.24 9.69
N LYS A 110 0.19 -5.31 9.58
CA LYS A 110 0.71 -6.67 9.42
C LYS A 110 1.22 -6.84 7.99
N LEU A 111 2.46 -7.29 7.83
CA LEU A 111 3.02 -7.65 6.54
C LEU A 111 2.25 -8.83 5.94
N LEU A 112 1.57 -8.61 4.82
CA LEU A 112 0.83 -9.64 4.08
C LEU A 112 1.76 -10.42 3.15
N TRP A 113 2.64 -9.71 2.45
CA TRP A 113 3.68 -10.30 1.62
C TRP A 113 4.81 -9.32 1.35
N LYS A 114 5.97 -9.87 0.97
CA LYS A 114 7.17 -9.13 0.56
C LYS A 114 7.68 -9.67 -0.76
N LYS A 115 8.30 -8.79 -1.53
CA LYS A 115 8.86 -9.07 -2.84
C LYS A 115 10.16 -8.33 -3.04
N GLN A 116 11.02 -8.94 -3.84
CA GLN A 116 12.32 -8.40 -4.18
C GLN A 116 12.61 -8.65 -5.67
N ALA A 117 13.09 -7.60 -6.32
CA ALA A 117 13.62 -7.64 -7.67
C ALA A 117 15.08 -7.22 -7.62
N GLY A 118 15.95 -7.99 -8.25
CA GLY A 118 17.33 -7.58 -8.37
C GLY A 118 18.25 -8.67 -8.90
N GLY A 119 19.39 -8.23 -9.38
CA GLY A 119 20.48 -8.99 -9.96
C GLY A 119 21.80 -8.65 -9.27
N ILE A 120 22.91 -8.85 -9.96
CA ILE A 120 24.26 -8.65 -9.41
C ILE A 120 24.74 -7.19 -9.49
N LYS A 121 23.93 -6.30 -10.07
CA LYS A 121 24.25 -4.88 -10.34
C LYS A 121 23.24 -3.96 -9.65
N ASP A 122 23.17 -2.69 -10.06
CA ASP A 122 22.21 -1.76 -9.49
C ASP A 122 20.84 -1.83 -10.15
N ASP A 123 19.80 -1.86 -9.33
CA ASP A 123 18.42 -2.05 -9.75
C ASP A 123 17.47 -1.06 -9.05
N TYR A 124 16.72 -0.32 -9.85
CA TYR A 124 15.95 0.83 -9.39
C TYR A 124 14.46 0.67 -9.61
N VAL A 125 13.68 1.12 -8.63
CA VAL A 125 12.25 1.37 -8.81
C VAL A 125 12.02 2.80 -9.24
N GLY A 126 11.11 3.01 -10.19
CA GLY A 126 10.74 4.32 -10.71
C GLY A 126 9.34 4.78 -10.28
N SER A 127 8.32 3.95 -10.45
CA SER A 127 6.93 4.34 -10.14
C SER A 127 6.06 3.17 -9.72
N MET A 128 4.98 3.48 -9.01
CA MET A 128 3.99 2.52 -8.52
C MET A 128 2.57 3.10 -8.64
N ARG A 129 1.61 2.32 -9.12
CA ARG A 129 0.18 2.69 -9.21
C ARG A 129 -0.73 1.50 -8.91
N ILE A 130 -1.92 1.75 -8.37
CA ILE A 130 -2.96 0.72 -8.23
C ILE A 130 -3.46 0.30 -9.62
N ALA A 131 -3.55 -1.00 -9.87
CA ALA A 131 -4.19 -1.53 -11.07
C ALA A 131 -5.72 -1.53 -10.91
N LYS A 132 -6.47 -1.35 -12.01
CA LYS A 132 -7.94 -1.31 -11.99
C LYS A 132 -8.55 -2.58 -11.39
N GLU A 133 -7.96 -3.73 -11.66
CA GLU A 133 -8.38 -5.05 -11.15
C GLU A 133 -7.75 -5.38 -9.78
N GLY A 134 -7.17 -4.38 -9.11
CA GLY A 134 -6.48 -4.50 -7.82
C GLY A 134 -5.02 -4.94 -7.92
N GLY A 135 -4.30 -4.83 -6.81
CA GLY A 135 -2.84 -4.95 -6.78
C GLY A 135 -2.17 -3.69 -7.36
N VAL A 136 -0.91 -3.82 -7.76
CA VAL A 136 -0.09 -2.67 -8.16
C VAL A 136 0.67 -2.92 -9.46
N ILE A 137 0.82 -1.89 -10.27
CA ILE A 137 1.77 -1.83 -11.38
C ILE A 137 3.01 -1.11 -10.89
N LEU A 138 4.17 -1.71 -11.11
CA LEU A 138 5.48 -1.18 -10.76
C LEU A 138 6.32 -1.02 -12.02
N SER A 139 7.05 0.07 -12.13
CA SER A 139 8.04 0.27 -13.18
C SER A 139 9.40 0.61 -12.59
N GLY A 140 10.45 0.28 -13.32
CA GLY A 140 11.82 0.56 -12.90
C GLY A 140 12.83 0.16 -13.96
N TYR A 141 14.07 -0.02 -13.55
CA TYR A 141 15.19 -0.34 -14.42
C TYR A 141 16.15 -1.32 -13.72
N PHE A 142 16.69 -2.25 -14.50
CA PHE A 142 17.75 -3.17 -14.06
C PHE A 142 19.01 -2.93 -14.87
N GLU A 143 20.17 -2.83 -14.23
CA GLU A 143 21.45 -2.58 -14.94
C GLU A 143 21.96 -3.84 -15.66
N ASP A 144 21.73 -5.04 -15.12
CA ASP A 144 22.14 -6.31 -15.71
C ASP A 144 21.01 -7.36 -15.61
N SER A 145 21.31 -8.63 -15.90
CA SER A 145 20.37 -9.73 -15.75
C SER A 145 19.84 -9.81 -14.31
N THR A 146 18.54 -9.98 -14.17
CA THR A 146 17.87 -9.92 -12.87
C THR A 146 16.78 -11.00 -12.75
N SER A 147 16.23 -11.12 -11.56
CA SER A 147 15.03 -11.91 -11.31
C SER A 147 14.07 -11.20 -10.37
N PHE A 148 12.78 -11.34 -10.68
CA PHE A 148 11.67 -10.98 -9.79
C PHE A 148 10.90 -12.26 -9.47
N ASP A 149 11.04 -12.76 -8.24
CA ASP A 149 10.56 -14.09 -7.86
C ASP A 149 10.99 -15.18 -8.87
N ARG A 150 10.03 -15.76 -9.62
CA ARG A 150 10.25 -16.82 -10.63
C ARG A 150 10.51 -16.27 -12.04
N ILE A 151 10.42 -14.97 -12.23
CA ILE A 151 10.54 -14.32 -13.53
C ILE A 151 12.00 -13.88 -13.69
N LYS A 152 12.62 -14.30 -14.79
CA LYS A 152 13.99 -13.93 -15.15
C LYS A 152 14.01 -12.90 -16.24
N ALA A 153 15.02 -12.06 -16.18
CA ALA A 153 15.26 -10.98 -17.10
C ALA A 153 16.72 -11.04 -17.51
N ASP A 154 17.02 -11.63 -18.66
CA ASP A 154 18.40 -11.96 -19.06
C ASP A 154 19.06 -10.86 -19.91
N LYS A 155 18.44 -9.68 -20.01
CA LYS A 155 18.92 -8.55 -20.81
C LYS A 155 19.35 -7.39 -19.93
N LYS A 156 20.50 -6.80 -20.28
CA LYS A 156 21.10 -5.66 -19.58
C LYS A 156 20.36 -4.36 -19.85
N ALA A 157 20.38 -3.45 -18.87
CA ALA A 157 19.87 -2.10 -19.00
C ALA A 157 18.41 -2.01 -19.47
N VAL A 158 17.52 -2.86 -18.95
CA VAL A 158 16.15 -2.96 -19.45
C VAL A 158 15.16 -2.30 -18.48
N PRO A 159 14.33 -1.34 -18.96
CA PRO A 159 13.20 -0.87 -18.18
C PRO A 159 12.16 -1.98 -18.04
N TYR A 160 11.62 -2.15 -16.85
CA TYR A 160 10.56 -3.11 -16.58
C TYR A 160 9.25 -2.42 -16.26
N VAL A 161 8.16 -3.09 -16.63
CA VAL A 161 6.82 -2.82 -16.11
C VAL A 161 6.24 -4.15 -15.69
N LEU A 162 5.97 -4.29 -14.40
CA LEU A 162 5.37 -5.49 -13.81
C LEU A 162 4.08 -5.14 -13.09
N ARG A 163 3.27 -6.16 -12.85
CA ARG A 163 2.09 -6.11 -12.01
C ARG A 163 2.23 -7.11 -10.88
N ALA A 164 2.13 -6.64 -9.65
CA ALA A 164 1.92 -7.49 -8.49
C ALA A 164 0.41 -7.58 -8.22
N LEU A 165 -0.14 -8.78 -8.28
CA LEU A 165 -1.54 -9.04 -7.95
C LEU A 165 -1.78 -8.87 -6.43
N ILE A 166 -3.04 -8.81 -6.02
CA ILE A 166 -3.45 -8.66 -4.61
C ILE A 166 -2.80 -9.73 -3.71
N ASN A 167 -2.66 -10.96 -4.23
CA ASN A 167 -2.04 -12.10 -3.55
C ASN A 167 -0.49 -12.14 -3.65
N GLY A 168 0.12 -11.14 -4.28
CA GLY A 168 1.57 -11.06 -4.45
C GLY A 168 2.12 -11.86 -5.64
N LEU A 169 1.30 -12.46 -6.50
CA LEU A 169 1.80 -13.02 -7.76
C LEU A 169 2.30 -11.91 -8.67
N ILE A 170 3.47 -12.10 -9.26
CA ILE A 170 4.09 -11.13 -10.17
C ILE A 170 3.83 -11.55 -11.60
N ILE A 171 3.40 -10.60 -12.41
CA ILE A 171 3.19 -10.72 -13.85
C ILE A 171 4.02 -9.65 -14.52
N LEU A 172 4.76 -10.01 -15.56
CA LEU A 172 5.52 -9.04 -16.32
C LEU A 172 4.68 -8.53 -17.49
N LEU A 173 4.60 -7.21 -17.64
CA LEU A 173 3.75 -6.58 -18.64
C LEU A 173 4.51 -6.19 -19.90
N ASN A 174 5.84 -6.12 -19.85
CA ASN A 174 6.65 -5.88 -21.04
C ASN A 174 7.18 -7.20 -21.64
N SER A 175 7.10 -7.31 -22.97
CA SER A 175 7.34 -8.54 -23.74
C SER A 175 8.81 -8.96 -23.88
N ASN A 176 9.76 -8.14 -23.41
CA ASN A 176 11.20 -8.38 -23.58
C ASN A 176 11.81 -9.41 -22.62
N PHE A 177 10.98 -10.03 -21.79
CA PHE A 177 11.37 -10.87 -20.66
C PHE A 177 10.55 -12.16 -20.61
N LEU A 178 10.38 -12.80 -21.76
CA LEU A 178 9.77 -14.12 -21.81
C LEU A 178 10.66 -15.12 -21.05
N PRO A 179 10.07 -16.08 -20.32
CA PRO A 179 10.84 -17.15 -19.69
C PRO A 179 11.65 -17.86 -20.77
N THR A 180 12.96 -17.98 -20.55
CA THR A 180 13.82 -18.83 -21.37
C THR A 180 13.25 -20.25 -21.34
N LYS A 181 13.05 -20.82 -22.53
CA LYS A 181 12.54 -22.20 -22.71
C LYS A 181 13.44 -23.21 -22.02
#